data_AF-A0A1W5CZJ9-F1
#
_entry.id   AF-A0A1W5CZJ9-F1
#
_cell.length_a   1.000
_cell.length_b   1.000
_cell.length_c   1.000
_cell.angle_alpha   90.00
_cell.angle_beta   90.00
_cell.angle_gamma   90.00
#
_symmetry.space_group_name_H-M   'P 1'
#
loop_
_entity.id
_entity.type
_entity.pdbx_description
1 polymer ?
#
loop_
_entity_poly.entity_id
_entity_poly.type
_entity_poly.pdbx_seq_one_letter_code
_entity_poly.pdbx_strand_id
1 'polypeptide(L)'
;MTTEWGALTGLFPIDSVLAGWLPYKSTEAALYNIAGLTQASTHTRFTYPRVDELLGNQLSADKGAKYAKSLHLDLSTLSPYVSGPNSVKVATPLIELAAQDIKINRAYLVSCTNSRASDLAAAAKVFKDAAGKNGGKIPKIAEGVNFYIAAASTPEQLAAEEAGDWQAMLDAGAQPLPAGCGPCIGLGTGLLEPGEVGISASNRNSKGRMGSTDAKAYLASPEVVAANALSGRINGPGWYERPEGWSDDLVGTAEKDIHGGETAPKEDDGTLTEVLPGFPEKVEGEIAFCDADNINTDGIYPGKYTYQDDTTVEKMAQVCMENYDTDFTSIAKEGNILVSGFNFGCGSSREQAATAILAKKTPLVVAGSFGNIFSRNSINNALMGVEVPRLVHTLRKTFSGVPAEVSQKDVKEPKGNCESIDSPPPAPQNTPSQEKKLTRRTG
;
A
#
# COMPACT_ATOMS: atom_id res chain seq x y z
N MET A 1 -8.16 -5.65 -2.16
CA MET A 1 -7.35 -4.41 -2.20
C MET A 1 -8.12 -3.23 -2.82
N THR A 2 -9.44 -3.12 -2.59
CA THR A 2 -10.23 -2.00 -3.16
C THR A 2 -9.87 -0.66 -2.54
N THR A 3 -9.47 -0.68 -1.27
CA THR A 3 -9.00 0.50 -0.54
C THR A 3 -7.81 1.18 -1.22
N GLU A 4 -6.91 0.40 -1.82
CA GLU A 4 -5.74 0.93 -2.53
C GLU A 4 -6.14 1.69 -3.80
N TRP A 5 -7.35 1.46 -4.34
CA TRP A 5 -7.92 2.14 -5.51
C TRP A 5 -8.93 3.24 -5.14
N GLY A 6 -9.08 3.55 -3.84
CA GLY A 6 -9.97 4.62 -3.36
C GLY A 6 -11.46 4.27 -3.43
N ALA A 7 -11.81 3.03 -3.76
CA ALA A 7 -13.19 2.57 -3.71
C ALA A 7 -13.68 2.50 -2.26
N LEU A 8 -14.94 2.87 -2.04
CA LEU A 8 -15.58 2.81 -0.72
C LEU A 8 -15.65 1.37 -0.20
N THR A 9 -16.01 0.43 -1.07
CA THR A 9 -16.06 -1.00 -0.80
C THR A 9 -15.92 -1.78 -2.11
N GLY A 10 -15.59 -3.07 -2.01
CA GLY A 10 -15.66 -4.03 -3.10
C GLY A 10 -16.60 -5.16 -2.72
N LEU A 11 -17.51 -5.52 -3.61
CA LEU A 11 -18.50 -6.56 -3.36
C LEU A 11 -18.48 -7.57 -4.50
N PHE A 12 -18.53 -8.85 -4.14
CA PHE A 12 -18.87 -9.93 -5.06
C PHE A 12 -20.27 -10.44 -4.68
N PRO A 13 -21.11 -10.83 -5.65
CA PRO A 13 -22.41 -11.42 -5.37
C PRO A 13 -22.24 -12.74 -4.61
N ILE A 14 -23.28 -13.16 -3.89
CA ILE A 14 -23.32 -14.50 -3.29
C ILE A 14 -23.44 -15.52 -4.43
N ASP A 15 -22.38 -16.27 -4.67
CA ASP A 15 -22.31 -17.31 -5.68
C ASP A 15 -22.21 -18.71 -5.05
N SER A 16 -22.07 -19.74 -5.89
CA SER A 16 -21.94 -21.13 -5.40
C SER A 16 -20.69 -21.37 -4.56
N VAL A 17 -19.61 -20.59 -4.77
CA VAL A 17 -18.36 -20.71 -4.01
C VAL A 17 -18.58 -20.19 -2.60
N LEU A 18 -19.16 -19.00 -2.46
CA LEU A 18 -19.49 -18.44 -1.15
C LEU A 18 -20.55 -19.28 -0.43
N ALA A 19 -21.57 -19.77 -1.16
CA ALA A 19 -22.60 -20.64 -0.60
C ALA A 19 -22.05 -21.97 -0.08
N GLY A 20 -21.01 -22.53 -0.70
CA GLY A 20 -20.30 -23.71 -0.19
C GLY A 20 -19.39 -23.40 1.02
N TRP A 21 -18.78 -22.22 1.04
CA TRP A 21 -17.86 -21.80 2.11
C TRP A 21 -18.56 -21.43 3.42
N LEU A 22 -19.76 -20.82 3.35
CA LEU A 22 -20.48 -20.34 4.54
C LEU A 22 -20.84 -21.46 5.55
N PRO A 23 -21.42 -22.61 5.14
CA PRO A 23 -21.70 -23.72 6.06
C PRO A 23 -20.44 -24.30 6.71
N TYR A 24 -19.33 -24.38 5.95
CA TYR A 24 -18.03 -24.80 6.50
C TYR A 24 -17.60 -23.88 7.64
N LYS A 25 -17.73 -22.55 7.47
CA LYS A 25 -17.42 -21.60 8.55
C LYS A 25 -18.36 -21.69 9.75
N SER A 26 -19.62 -22.12 9.55
CA SER A 26 -20.50 -22.46 10.67
C SER A 26 -20.05 -23.70 11.43
N THR A 27 -19.59 -24.75 10.74
CA THR A 27 -18.96 -25.91 11.40
C THR A 27 -17.72 -25.49 12.17
N GLU A 28 -16.83 -24.74 11.52
CA GLU A 28 -15.57 -24.25 12.08
C GLU A 28 -15.83 -23.41 13.36
N ALA A 29 -16.80 -22.49 13.31
CA ALA A 29 -17.17 -21.67 14.45
C ALA A 29 -17.77 -22.49 15.61
N ALA A 30 -18.49 -23.58 15.33
CA ALA A 30 -19.02 -24.49 16.33
C ALA A 30 -17.92 -25.37 16.96
N LEU A 31 -16.93 -25.80 16.18
CA LEU A 31 -15.81 -26.61 16.64
C LEU A 31 -14.82 -25.80 17.49
N TYR A 32 -14.47 -24.58 17.08
CA TYR A 32 -13.58 -23.69 17.83
C TYR A 32 -14.28 -22.93 18.98
N ASN A 33 -15.42 -23.44 19.48
CA ASN A 33 -16.12 -22.96 20.67
C ASN A 33 -15.35 -23.23 21.99
N ILE A 34 -14.05 -23.51 21.91
CA ILE A 34 -13.15 -23.57 23.06
C ILE A 34 -12.66 -22.14 23.29
N ALA A 35 -13.05 -21.57 24.44
CA ALA A 35 -12.69 -20.21 24.85
C ALA A 35 -11.19 -19.92 24.57
N GLY A 36 -10.91 -18.97 23.68
CA GLY A 36 -9.55 -18.49 23.40
C GLY A 36 -9.12 -18.46 21.93
N LEU A 37 -9.77 -19.21 21.03
CA LEU A 37 -9.34 -19.30 19.61
C LEU A 37 -10.07 -18.35 18.65
N THR A 38 -11.32 -17.98 18.96
CA THR A 38 -12.13 -17.07 18.13
C THR A 38 -12.61 -15.89 18.95
N GLN A 39 -12.89 -14.75 18.30
CA GLN A 39 -13.55 -13.64 18.99
C GLN A 39 -14.90 -14.09 19.55
N ALA A 40 -15.22 -13.62 20.76
CA ALA A 40 -16.34 -14.10 21.58
C ALA A 40 -17.73 -14.09 20.88
N SER A 41 -17.90 -13.39 19.76
CA SER A 41 -19.15 -13.33 18.99
C SER A 41 -19.16 -14.15 17.69
N THR A 42 -18.11 -14.89 17.36
CA THR A 42 -18.04 -15.62 16.07
C THR A 42 -19.05 -16.76 16.02
N HIS A 43 -19.11 -17.57 17.07
CA HIS A 43 -20.05 -18.69 17.21
C HIS A 43 -21.54 -18.26 17.23
N THR A 44 -21.84 -17.00 17.58
CA THR A 44 -23.21 -16.46 17.56
C THR A 44 -23.57 -15.79 16.22
N ARG A 45 -22.58 -15.48 15.38
CA ARG A 45 -22.77 -14.82 14.08
C ARG A 45 -22.74 -15.78 12.90
N PHE A 46 -21.92 -16.82 12.96
CA PHE A 46 -21.81 -17.84 11.91
C PHE A 46 -22.55 -19.12 12.31
N THR A 47 -23.87 -19.06 12.42
CA THR A 47 -24.70 -20.24 12.73
C THR A 47 -25.41 -20.76 11.48
N TYR A 48 -25.68 -22.06 11.41
CA TYR A 48 -26.45 -22.67 10.32
C TYR A 48 -27.77 -21.92 10.05
N PRO A 49 -28.62 -21.62 11.06
CA PRO A 49 -29.87 -20.89 10.80
C PRO A 49 -29.67 -19.52 10.12
N ARG A 50 -28.61 -18.76 10.48
CA ARG A 50 -28.34 -17.45 9.86
C ARG A 50 -27.78 -17.59 8.45
N VAL A 51 -26.95 -18.61 8.22
CA VAL A 51 -26.45 -18.93 6.89
C VAL A 51 -27.61 -19.36 5.99
N ASP A 52 -28.50 -20.23 6.47
CA ASP A 52 -29.69 -20.67 5.73
C ASP A 52 -30.63 -19.49 5.41
N GLU A 53 -30.84 -18.57 6.35
CA GLU A 53 -31.61 -17.34 6.13
C GLU A 53 -30.99 -16.45 5.05
N LEU A 54 -29.66 -16.27 5.09
CA LEU A 54 -28.92 -15.49 4.10
C LEU A 54 -28.98 -16.14 2.70
N LEU A 55 -28.82 -17.46 2.64
CA LEU A 55 -28.85 -18.21 1.37
C LEU A 55 -30.26 -18.36 0.81
N GLY A 56 -31.28 -18.33 1.67
CA GLY A 56 -32.70 -18.27 1.26
C GLY A 56 -33.11 -16.90 0.73
N ASN A 57 -32.42 -15.83 1.13
CA ASN A 57 -32.72 -14.43 0.77
C ASN A 57 -31.49 -13.72 0.19
N GLN A 58 -30.91 -14.27 -0.88
CA GLN A 58 -29.69 -13.73 -1.47
C GLN A 58 -29.91 -12.35 -2.09
N LEU A 59 -29.06 -11.41 -1.72
CA LEU A 59 -28.99 -10.11 -2.38
C LEU A 59 -28.27 -10.25 -3.72
N SER A 60 -28.92 -9.81 -4.79
CA SER A 60 -28.35 -9.74 -6.14
C SER A 60 -28.68 -8.39 -6.77
N ALA A 61 -27.92 -8.00 -7.77
CA ALA A 61 -28.22 -6.79 -8.53
C ALA A 61 -29.51 -7.00 -9.34
N ASP A 62 -30.36 -5.97 -9.39
CA ASP A 62 -31.58 -6.00 -10.19
C ASP A 62 -31.27 -6.25 -11.66
N LYS A 63 -32.16 -6.98 -12.34
CA LYS A 63 -32.06 -7.18 -13.79
C LYS A 63 -32.11 -5.83 -14.50
N GLY A 64 -31.04 -5.49 -15.22
CA GLY A 64 -30.92 -4.22 -15.94
C GLY A 64 -30.40 -3.06 -15.08
N ALA A 65 -29.81 -3.35 -13.91
CA ALA A 65 -29.08 -2.36 -13.12
C ALA A 65 -28.06 -1.61 -13.98
N LYS A 66 -27.99 -0.29 -13.81
CA LYS A 66 -27.06 0.58 -14.53
C LYS A 66 -25.87 0.90 -13.63
N TYR A 67 -24.67 0.70 -14.15
CA TYR A 67 -23.42 1.06 -13.48
C TYR A 67 -22.89 2.36 -14.05
N ALA A 68 -22.41 3.27 -13.19
CA ALA A 68 -21.80 4.52 -13.61
C ALA A 68 -20.55 4.30 -14.49
N LYS A 69 -19.83 3.20 -14.26
CA LYS A 69 -18.70 2.72 -15.08
C LYS A 69 -18.69 1.20 -15.10
N SER A 70 -18.32 0.62 -16.24
CA SER A 70 -18.11 -0.82 -16.40
C SER A 70 -16.68 -1.06 -16.87
N LEU A 71 -15.96 -1.93 -16.17
CA LEU A 71 -14.61 -2.36 -16.52
C LEU A 71 -14.68 -3.84 -16.88
N HIS A 72 -14.12 -4.21 -18.03
CA HIS A 72 -14.03 -5.61 -18.46
C HIS A 72 -12.59 -6.09 -18.38
N LEU A 73 -12.38 -7.24 -17.73
CA LEU A 73 -11.08 -7.87 -17.61
C LEU A 73 -11.19 -9.34 -18.00
N ASP A 74 -10.47 -9.73 -19.04
CA ASP A 74 -10.34 -11.13 -19.43
C ASP A 74 -9.25 -11.80 -18.58
N LEU A 75 -9.66 -12.66 -17.66
CA LEU A 75 -8.75 -13.34 -16.75
C LEU A 75 -7.76 -14.27 -17.46
N SER A 76 -8.08 -14.74 -18.68
CA SER A 76 -7.17 -15.59 -19.47
C SER A 76 -5.96 -14.83 -19.99
N THR A 77 -6.03 -13.50 -20.03
CA THR A 77 -4.94 -12.63 -20.50
C THR A 77 -4.00 -12.19 -19.38
N LEU A 78 -4.30 -12.53 -18.12
CA LEU A 78 -3.52 -12.10 -16.97
C LEU A 78 -2.22 -12.90 -16.83
N SER A 79 -1.11 -12.16 -16.74
CA SER A 79 0.17 -12.66 -16.23
C SER A 79 0.30 -12.30 -14.75
N PRO A 80 1.15 -12.98 -13.95
CA PRO A 80 1.51 -12.49 -12.62
C PRO A 80 2.16 -11.10 -12.70
N TYR A 81 1.79 -10.23 -11.77
CA TYR A 81 2.36 -8.89 -11.58
C TYR A 81 2.99 -8.76 -10.20
N VAL A 82 3.98 -7.87 -10.12
CA VAL A 82 4.54 -7.38 -8.87
C VAL A 82 4.33 -5.88 -8.83
N SER A 83 3.90 -5.37 -7.67
CA SER A 83 3.71 -3.94 -7.48
C SER A 83 4.88 -3.33 -6.71
N GLY A 84 5.41 -2.21 -7.19
CA GLY A 84 6.50 -1.47 -6.56
C GLY A 84 7.68 -1.15 -7.50
N PRO A 85 8.75 -0.56 -6.95
CA PRO A 85 8.96 -0.33 -5.52
C PRO A 85 8.13 0.84 -4.97
N ASN A 86 7.83 0.80 -3.67
CA ASN A 86 7.36 1.92 -2.85
C ASN A 86 6.03 2.60 -3.25
N SER A 87 5.29 2.03 -4.20
CA SER A 87 3.98 2.49 -4.62
C SER A 87 3.15 1.31 -5.13
N VAL A 88 1.93 1.18 -4.60
CA VAL A 88 0.95 0.17 -5.03
C VAL A 88 0.43 0.42 -6.46
N LYS A 89 0.70 1.62 -6.99
CA LYS A 89 0.26 2.04 -8.33
C LYS A 89 1.25 1.69 -9.42
N VAL A 90 2.49 1.37 -9.05
CA VAL A 90 3.48 0.84 -9.99
C VAL A 90 3.24 -0.66 -10.04
N ALA A 91 2.73 -1.18 -11.15
CA ALA A 91 2.50 -2.61 -11.36
C ALA A 91 3.26 -3.04 -12.61
N THR A 92 4.20 -3.98 -12.46
CA THR A 92 5.05 -4.46 -13.55
C THR A 92 4.86 -5.98 -13.70
N PRO A 93 4.78 -6.53 -14.91
CA PRO A 93 4.75 -7.97 -15.12
C PRO A 93 5.95 -8.64 -14.43
N LEU A 94 5.70 -9.77 -13.76
CA LEU A 94 6.73 -10.49 -13.02
C LEU A 94 7.93 -10.87 -13.91
N ILE A 95 7.68 -11.22 -15.17
CA ILE A 95 8.73 -11.62 -16.12
C ILE A 95 9.73 -10.48 -16.42
N GLU A 96 9.26 -9.24 -16.46
CA GLU A 96 10.12 -8.07 -16.70
C GLU A 96 10.98 -7.75 -15.48
N LEU A 97 10.41 -7.86 -14.27
CA LEU A 97 11.18 -7.65 -13.04
C LEU A 97 12.17 -8.79 -12.78
N ALA A 98 11.81 -10.03 -13.13
CA ALA A 98 12.72 -11.16 -13.03
C ALA A 98 13.95 -11.01 -13.93
N ALA A 99 13.81 -10.39 -15.10
CA ALA A 99 14.93 -10.11 -16.00
C ALA A 99 15.92 -9.06 -15.44
N GLN A 100 15.53 -8.28 -14.44
CA GLN A 100 16.37 -7.25 -13.81
C GLN A 100 17.27 -7.79 -12.68
N ASP A 101 17.14 -9.07 -12.31
CA ASP A 101 17.95 -9.74 -11.26
C ASP A 101 17.99 -8.97 -9.92
N ILE A 102 16.83 -8.42 -9.51
CA ILE A 102 16.72 -7.62 -8.29
C ILE A 102 16.86 -8.53 -7.08
N LYS A 103 17.97 -8.42 -6.35
CA LYS A 103 18.19 -9.12 -5.09
C LYS A 103 17.22 -8.65 -4.01
N ILE A 104 16.78 -9.59 -3.17
CA ILE A 104 15.94 -9.30 -2.01
C ILE A 104 16.71 -9.63 -0.71
N ASN A 105 16.35 -8.92 0.35
CA ASN A 105 16.86 -9.17 1.70
C ASN A 105 15.77 -9.81 2.57
N ARG A 106 14.50 -9.49 2.31
CA ARG A 106 13.38 -9.94 3.14
C ARG A 106 12.19 -10.36 2.30
N ALA A 107 11.60 -11.49 2.69
CA ALA A 107 10.34 -11.99 2.16
C ALA A 107 9.30 -12.02 3.29
N TYR A 108 8.06 -11.65 2.99
CA TYR A 108 6.99 -11.58 3.98
C TYR A 108 5.71 -12.24 3.48
N LEU A 109 5.36 -13.37 4.06
CA LEU A 109 4.04 -13.98 3.93
C LEU A 109 3.25 -13.70 5.21
N VAL A 110 2.75 -12.48 5.27
CA VAL A 110 2.03 -11.89 6.41
C VAL A 110 0.86 -11.06 5.87
N SER A 111 0.06 -10.46 6.76
CA SER A 111 -1.11 -9.62 6.46
C SER A 111 -2.43 -10.39 6.31
N CYS A 112 -3.52 -9.70 6.59
CA CYS A 112 -4.88 -10.19 6.35
C CYS A 112 -5.21 -10.41 4.87
N THR A 113 -4.41 -9.86 3.95
CA THR A 113 -4.69 -9.92 2.50
C THR A 113 -4.42 -11.31 1.93
N ASN A 114 -3.27 -11.90 2.25
CA ASN A 114 -2.82 -13.18 1.68
C ASN A 114 -2.05 -14.04 2.71
N SER A 115 -2.66 -14.29 3.86
CA SER A 115 -2.12 -15.26 4.86
C SER A 115 -3.20 -16.13 5.47
N ARG A 116 -4.23 -16.48 4.69
CA ARG A 116 -5.16 -17.56 5.03
C ARG A 116 -4.46 -18.91 4.77
N ALA A 117 -5.03 -19.99 5.30
CA ALA A 117 -4.53 -21.35 5.11
C ALA A 117 -4.31 -21.69 3.62
N SER A 118 -5.21 -21.24 2.73
CA SER A 118 -5.03 -21.42 1.28
C SER A 118 -3.85 -20.64 0.70
N ASP A 119 -3.58 -19.42 1.18
CA ASP A 119 -2.42 -18.63 0.77
C ASP A 119 -1.11 -19.26 1.29
N LEU A 120 -1.12 -19.74 2.54
CA LEU A 120 0.00 -20.46 3.16
C LEU A 120 0.29 -21.78 2.42
N ALA A 121 -0.75 -22.51 2.03
CA ALA A 121 -0.64 -23.72 1.23
C ALA A 121 -0.03 -23.43 -0.16
N ALA A 122 -0.47 -22.35 -0.82
CA ALA A 122 0.09 -21.95 -2.12
C ALA A 122 1.59 -21.64 -2.02
N ALA A 123 2.01 -20.92 -0.99
CA ALA A 123 3.43 -20.69 -0.71
C ALA A 123 4.20 -21.98 -0.37
N ALA A 124 3.66 -22.81 0.54
CA ALA A 124 4.26 -24.07 0.94
C ALA A 124 4.44 -25.04 -0.23
N LYS A 125 3.52 -25.02 -1.21
CA LYS A 125 3.62 -25.79 -2.45
C LYS A 125 4.92 -25.50 -3.20
N VAL A 126 5.40 -24.25 -3.23
CA VAL A 126 6.68 -23.90 -3.87
C VAL A 126 7.84 -24.67 -3.24
N PHE A 127 7.88 -24.74 -1.90
CA PHE A 127 8.90 -25.50 -1.17
C PHE A 127 8.75 -27.02 -1.37
N LYS A 128 7.52 -27.53 -1.31
CA LYS A 128 7.20 -28.97 -1.49
C LYS A 128 7.52 -29.46 -2.90
N ASP A 129 7.19 -28.69 -3.94
CA ASP A 129 7.52 -29.01 -5.33
C ASP A 129 9.05 -29.00 -5.54
N ALA A 130 9.75 -28.01 -4.98
CA ALA A 130 11.21 -27.96 -5.03
C ALA A 130 11.85 -29.15 -4.30
N ALA A 131 11.26 -29.59 -3.19
CA ALA A 131 11.68 -30.79 -2.48
C ALA A 131 11.45 -32.07 -3.31
N GLY A 132 10.32 -32.18 -4.00
CA GLY A 132 10.03 -33.30 -4.91
C GLY A 132 11.09 -33.44 -6.02
N LYS A 133 11.64 -32.33 -6.50
CA LYS A 133 12.76 -32.30 -7.46
C LYS A 133 14.13 -32.62 -6.82
N ASN A 134 14.25 -32.52 -5.51
CA ASN A 134 15.49 -32.66 -4.73
C ASN A 134 15.45 -33.83 -3.72
N GLY A 135 14.93 -34.98 -4.15
CA GLY A 135 14.94 -36.20 -3.32
C GLY A 135 14.07 -36.12 -2.06
N GLY A 136 13.04 -35.28 -2.06
CA GLY A 136 12.08 -35.11 -0.97
C GLY A 136 12.53 -34.15 0.14
N LYS A 137 13.72 -33.54 0.04
CA LYS A 137 14.23 -32.63 1.08
C LYS A 137 13.81 -31.19 0.80
N ILE A 138 13.18 -30.54 1.79
CA ILE A 138 12.85 -29.12 1.73
C ILE A 138 14.14 -28.29 1.53
N PRO A 139 14.21 -27.46 0.48
CA PRO A 139 15.35 -26.56 0.27
C PRO A 139 15.37 -25.44 1.32
N LYS A 140 16.56 -24.97 1.66
CA LYS A 140 16.73 -23.83 2.56
C LYS A 140 16.51 -22.51 1.82
N ILE A 141 16.01 -21.52 2.55
CA ILE A 141 15.94 -20.12 2.11
C ILE A 141 17.33 -19.65 1.68
N ALA A 142 17.37 -18.77 0.68
CA ALA A 142 18.62 -18.23 0.14
C ALA A 142 19.47 -17.53 1.22
N GLU A 143 20.79 -17.64 1.09
CA GLU A 143 21.72 -16.98 1.99
C GLU A 143 21.50 -15.45 1.98
N GLY A 144 21.46 -14.83 3.16
CA GLY A 144 21.21 -13.40 3.30
C GLY A 144 19.74 -12.98 3.22
N VAL A 145 18.80 -13.92 3.04
CA VAL A 145 17.36 -13.63 3.05
C VAL A 145 16.69 -14.04 4.35
N ASN A 146 15.90 -13.14 4.94
CA ASN A 146 14.99 -13.46 6.03
C ASN A 146 13.56 -13.63 5.50
N PHE A 147 12.95 -14.80 5.72
CA PHE A 147 11.56 -15.06 5.34
C PHE A 147 10.68 -15.10 6.58
N TYR A 148 9.76 -14.14 6.70
CA TYR A 148 8.83 -14.04 7.82
C TYR A 148 7.44 -14.54 7.42
N ILE A 149 6.85 -15.39 8.27
CA ILE A 149 5.50 -15.93 8.08
C ILE A 149 4.59 -15.58 9.26
N ALA A 150 3.35 -15.17 8.99
CA ALA A 150 2.34 -14.89 10.01
C ALA A 150 0.97 -15.20 9.44
N ALA A 151 0.18 -16.06 10.09
CA ALA A 151 -1.17 -16.33 9.64
C ALA A 151 -2.10 -15.14 9.87
N ALA A 152 -3.16 -15.03 9.05
CA ALA A 152 -4.17 -13.99 9.17
C ALA A 152 -4.98 -14.10 10.48
N SER A 153 -5.04 -15.31 11.08
CA SER A 153 -5.62 -15.56 12.40
C SER A 153 -5.12 -16.89 12.97
N THR A 154 -5.35 -17.12 14.26
CA THR A 154 -4.98 -18.38 14.92
C THR A 154 -5.61 -19.62 14.26
N PRO A 155 -6.92 -19.65 13.91
CA PRO A 155 -7.50 -20.78 13.17
C PRO A 155 -6.81 -21.05 11.82
N GLU A 156 -6.46 -20.01 11.08
CA GLU A 156 -5.78 -20.17 9.78
C GLU A 156 -4.35 -20.73 9.95
N GLN A 157 -3.67 -20.42 11.06
CA GLN A 157 -2.39 -21.02 11.40
C GLN A 157 -2.54 -22.51 11.72
N LEU A 158 -3.50 -22.87 12.59
CA LEU A 158 -3.75 -24.26 12.98
C LEU A 158 -4.07 -25.13 11.75
N ALA A 159 -4.91 -24.63 10.84
CA ALA A 159 -5.21 -25.32 9.60
C ALA A 159 -3.95 -25.56 8.73
N ALA A 160 -3.05 -24.57 8.64
CA ALA A 160 -1.79 -24.71 7.90
C ALA A 160 -0.78 -25.64 8.60
N GLU A 161 -0.79 -25.70 9.93
CA GLU A 161 0.01 -26.64 10.73
C GLU A 161 -0.49 -28.08 10.54
N GLU A 162 -1.79 -28.31 10.63
CA GLU A 162 -2.44 -29.61 10.40
C GLU A 162 -2.20 -30.14 8.98
N ALA A 163 -2.21 -29.26 7.98
CA ALA A 163 -1.89 -29.60 6.59
C ALA A 163 -0.38 -29.82 6.32
N GLY A 164 0.48 -29.54 7.31
CA GLY A 164 1.94 -29.58 7.17
C GLY A 164 2.51 -28.49 6.24
N ASP A 165 1.72 -27.50 5.87
CA ASP A 165 2.15 -26.35 5.06
C ASP A 165 3.04 -25.41 5.86
N TRP A 166 2.66 -25.16 7.12
CA TRP A 166 3.46 -24.35 8.04
C TRP A 166 4.84 -24.98 8.28
N GLN A 167 4.87 -26.28 8.56
CA GLN A 167 6.11 -27.01 8.81
C GLN A 167 7.05 -27.00 7.59
N ALA A 168 6.52 -27.12 6.37
CA ALA A 168 7.35 -27.05 5.16
C ALA A 168 8.10 -25.72 5.04
N MET A 169 7.49 -24.60 5.45
CA MET A 169 8.17 -23.30 5.46
C MET A 169 9.16 -23.18 6.63
N LEU A 170 8.83 -23.69 7.82
CA LEU A 170 9.77 -23.73 8.95
C LEU A 170 11.01 -24.58 8.63
N ASP A 171 10.83 -25.73 7.99
CA ASP A 171 11.92 -26.60 7.55
C ASP A 171 12.84 -25.91 6.54
N ALA A 172 12.32 -24.97 5.75
CA ALA A 172 13.13 -24.13 4.85
C ALA A 172 13.91 -23.03 5.61
N GLY A 173 13.55 -22.74 6.86
CA GLY A 173 14.15 -21.71 7.72
C GLY A 173 13.28 -20.47 7.91
N ALA A 174 11.98 -20.53 7.59
CA ALA A 174 11.09 -19.40 7.79
C ALA A 174 10.98 -19.05 9.29
N GLN A 175 10.81 -17.76 9.56
CA GLN A 175 10.72 -17.20 10.91
C GLN A 175 9.25 -16.88 11.21
N PRO A 176 8.58 -17.63 12.10
CA PRO A 176 7.20 -17.39 12.43
C PRO A 176 7.04 -16.12 13.30
N LEU A 177 6.01 -15.35 13.00
CA LEU A 177 5.55 -14.22 13.81
C LEU A 177 4.15 -14.52 14.36
N PRO A 178 3.73 -13.88 15.46
CA PRO A 178 2.37 -14.00 15.97
C PRO A 178 1.33 -13.60 14.90
N ALA A 179 0.19 -14.29 14.88
CA ALA A 179 -0.93 -13.93 14.02
C ALA A 179 -1.35 -12.48 14.29
N GLY A 180 -1.19 -11.62 13.27
CA GLY A 180 -1.35 -10.19 13.41
C GLY A 180 -0.74 -9.40 12.24
N CYS A 181 -0.78 -8.07 12.35
CA CYS A 181 -0.32 -7.20 11.26
C CYS A 181 1.21 -7.19 11.13
N GLY A 182 1.94 -7.07 12.25
CA GLY A 182 3.40 -7.06 12.28
C GLY A 182 4.03 -6.08 11.26
N PRO A 183 5.05 -6.52 10.49
CA PRO A 183 5.76 -5.68 9.53
C PRO A 183 4.88 -5.04 8.45
N CYS A 184 3.70 -5.58 8.17
CA CYS A 184 2.74 -4.99 7.20
C CYS A 184 2.35 -3.54 7.55
N ILE A 185 2.41 -3.18 8.83
CA ILE A 185 2.10 -1.84 9.34
C ILE A 185 3.33 -1.11 9.89
N GLY A 186 4.53 -1.67 9.67
CA GLY A 186 5.77 -1.10 10.16
C GLY A 186 6.01 -1.31 11.66
N LEU A 187 5.47 -2.39 12.24
CA LEU A 187 5.66 -2.73 13.65
C LEU A 187 6.22 -4.14 13.85
N GLY A 188 6.85 -4.36 15.01
CA GLY A 188 7.35 -5.68 15.40
C GLY A 188 8.66 -6.08 14.72
N THR A 189 8.91 -7.38 14.70
CA THR A 189 10.18 -7.96 14.22
C THR A 189 10.23 -8.00 12.70
N GLY A 190 11.40 -7.70 12.14
CA GLY A 190 11.65 -7.92 10.71
C GLY A 190 11.40 -6.69 9.83
N LEU A 191 11.41 -5.47 10.38
CA LEU A 191 11.31 -4.22 9.60
C LEU A 191 12.49 -3.99 8.66
N LEU A 192 12.23 -3.53 7.44
CA LEU A 192 13.28 -3.23 6.45
C LEU A 192 14.27 -2.18 6.96
N GLU A 193 15.55 -2.42 6.77
CA GLU A 193 16.65 -1.51 7.09
C GLU A 193 17.03 -0.63 5.88
N PRO A 194 17.79 0.46 6.07
CA PRO A 194 18.25 1.30 4.97
C PRO A 194 18.96 0.50 3.87
N GLY A 195 18.55 0.70 2.61
CA GLY A 195 19.12 0.02 1.44
C GLY A 195 18.61 -1.40 1.20
N GLU A 196 17.82 -1.98 2.10
CA GLU A 196 17.25 -3.32 1.90
C GLU A 196 16.09 -3.32 0.90
N VAL A 197 15.90 -4.48 0.26
CA VAL A 197 14.76 -4.78 -0.60
C VAL A 197 13.88 -5.85 0.06
N GLY A 198 12.60 -5.53 0.22
CA GLY A 198 11.58 -6.44 0.73
C GLY A 198 10.53 -6.78 -0.32
N ILE A 199 10.06 -8.03 -0.33
CA ILE A 199 8.89 -8.46 -1.10
C ILE A 199 7.84 -9.09 -0.19
N SER A 200 6.59 -8.68 -0.31
CA SER A 200 5.52 -9.03 0.63
C SER A 200 4.23 -9.44 -0.07
N ALA A 201 3.50 -10.39 0.52
CA ALA A 201 2.12 -10.72 0.14
C ALA A 201 1.08 -9.82 0.83
N SER A 202 1.48 -8.61 1.24
CA SER A 202 0.57 -7.62 1.80
C SER A 202 -0.04 -6.73 0.70
N ASN A 203 -0.82 -5.73 1.11
CA ASN A 203 -1.53 -4.82 0.22
C ASN A 203 -0.88 -3.44 0.06
N ARG A 204 0.16 -3.11 0.84
CA ARG A 204 0.75 -1.75 0.85
C ARG A 204 2.26 -1.78 1.00
N ASN A 205 2.93 -1.01 0.14
CA ASN A 205 4.37 -0.90 0.09
C ASN A 205 4.87 0.55 0.14
N SER A 206 4.05 1.54 0.54
CA SER A 206 4.47 2.95 0.55
C SER A 206 5.84 3.18 1.22
N LYS A 207 6.58 4.20 0.79
CA LYS A 207 7.88 4.58 1.40
C LYS A 207 7.76 4.66 2.94
N GLY A 208 8.65 3.98 3.65
CA GLY A 208 8.65 3.92 5.12
C GLY A 208 7.55 3.07 5.75
N ARG A 209 6.72 2.37 4.96
CA ARG A 209 5.59 1.56 5.48
C ARG A 209 6.04 0.34 6.27
N MET A 210 7.07 -0.35 5.79
CA MET A 210 7.54 -1.63 6.35
C MET A 210 8.88 -1.50 7.10
N GLY A 211 9.33 -0.27 7.39
CA GLY A 211 10.63 0.00 8.00
C GLY A 211 11.20 1.32 7.50
N SER A 212 12.49 1.31 7.15
CA SER A 212 13.24 2.48 6.68
C SER A 212 12.60 3.13 5.45
N THR A 213 12.69 4.46 5.38
CA THR A 213 12.34 5.27 4.21
C THR A 213 13.30 5.06 3.04
N ASP A 214 14.49 4.49 3.30
CA ASP A 214 15.53 4.22 2.30
C ASP A 214 15.47 2.77 1.78
N ALA A 215 14.51 1.98 2.25
CA ALA A 215 14.26 0.64 1.75
C ALA A 215 13.35 0.65 0.51
N LYS A 216 13.37 -0.45 -0.24
CA LYS A 216 12.46 -0.70 -1.37
C LYS A 216 11.51 -1.85 -1.02
N ALA A 217 10.21 -1.60 -1.05
CA ALA A 217 9.18 -2.60 -0.80
C ALA A 217 8.39 -2.94 -2.07
N TYR A 218 8.23 -4.22 -2.34
CA TYR A 218 7.46 -4.80 -3.44
C TYR A 218 6.30 -5.66 -2.90
N LEU A 219 5.22 -5.76 -3.65
CA LEU A 219 4.05 -6.60 -3.36
C LEU A 219 3.90 -7.68 -4.42
N ALA A 220 3.66 -8.92 -4.00
CA ALA A 220 3.46 -10.04 -4.91
C ALA A 220 2.56 -11.12 -4.28
N SER A 221 2.18 -12.14 -5.06
CA SER A 221 1.38 -13.26 -4.54
C SER A 221 2.21 -14.15 -3.57
N PRO A 222 1.56 -14.97 -2.73
CA PRO A 222 2.23 -15.90 -1.82
C PRO A 222 3.29 -16.78 -2.49
N GLU A 223 2.99 -17.33 -3.67
CA GLU A 223 3.87 -18.22 -4.41
C GLU A 223 5.10 -17.49 -4.95
N VAL A 224 4.92 -16.26 -5.41
CA VAL A 224 6.03 -15.40 -5.85
C VAL A 224 6.92 -15.07 -4.66
N VAL A 225 6.36 -14.66 -3.52
CA VAL A 225 7.13 -14.38 -2.30
C VAL A 225 7.91 -15.60 -1.83
N ALA A 226 7.31 -16.80 -1.84
CA ALA A 226 7.99 -18.04 -1.50
C ALA A 226 9.13 -18.37 -2.48
N ALA A 227 8.91 -18.19 -3.79
CA ALA A 227 9.96 -18.38 -4.80
C ALA A 227 11.12 -17.39 -4.64
N ASN A 228 10.82 -16.16 -4.22
CA ASN A 228 11.81 -15.14 -3.90
C ASN A 228 12.63 -15.53 -2.66
N ALA A 229 11.99 -16.05 -1.61
CA ALA A 229 12.67 -16.53 -0.42
C ALA A 229 13.68 -17.65 -0.75
N LEU A 230 13.34 -18.55 -1.67
CA LEU A 230 14.25 -19.61 -2.11
C LEU A 230 15.37 -19.14 -3.03
N SER A 231 15.11 -18.15 -3.89
CA SER A 231 16.07 -17.73 -4.93
C SER A 231 16.92 -16.52 -4.56
N GLY A 232 16.53 -15.75 -3.53
CA GLY A 232 17.21 -14.54 -3.11
C GLY A 232 16.99 -13.32 -3.98
N ARG A 233 16.06 -13.40 -4.95
CA ARG A 233 15.81 -12.36 -5.95
C ARG A 233 14.35 -12.37 -6.42
N ILE A 234 13.93 -11.30 -7.07
CA ILE A 234 12.61 -11.22 -7.70
C ILE A 234 12.49 -12.24 -8.83
N ASN A 235 11.68 -13.28 -8.60
CA ASN A 235 11.40 -14.33 -9.59
C ASN A 235 10.06 -15.03 -9.30
N GLY A 236 9.56 -15.82 -10.26
CA GLY A 236 8.39 -16.67 -10.08
C GLY A 236 8.71 -18.09 -9.63
N PRO A 237 7.68 -18.88 -9.24
CA PRO A 237 7.80 -20.29 -8.89
C PRO A 237 8.11 -21.22 -10.09
N GLY A 238 8.15 -20.68 -11.32
CA GLY A 238 8.59 -21.40 -12.52
C GLY A 238 7.48 -22.15 -13.28
N TRP A 239 6.22 -22.03 -12.86
CA TRP A 239 5.05 -22.58 -13.57
C TRP A 239 4.10 -21.51 -14.12
N TYR A 240 4.48 -20.24 -14.02
CA TYR A 240 3.73 -19.18 -14.68
C TYR A 240 4.15 -19.12 -16.14
N GLU A 241 3.21 -19.47 -17.01
CA GLU A 241 3.38 -19.35 -18.45
C GLU A 241 2.92 -17.97 -18.92
N ARG A 242 3.54 -17.47 -19.99
CA ARG A 242 3.06 -16.25 -20.65
C ARG A 242 1.77 -16.61 -21.39
N PRO A 243 0.66 -15.89 -21.15
CA PRO A 243 -0.58 -16.13 -21.90
C PRO A 243 -0.37 -16.01 -23.41
N GLU A 244 -1.00 -16.89 -24.20
CA GLU A 244 -1.03 -16.76 -25.66
C GLU A 244 -1.75 -15.45 -26.04
N GLY A 245 -1.12 -14.63 -26.89
CA GLY A 245 -1.68 -13.34 -27.33
C GLY A 245 -1.43 -12.15 -26.40
N TRP A 246 -0.57 -12.30 -25.38
CA TRP A 246 -0.15 -11.18 -24.53
C TRP A 246 0.59 -10.10 -25.33
N SER A 247 0.13 -8.84 -25.23
CA SER A 247 0.78 -7.63 -25.74
C SER A 247 0.74 -6.52 -24.69
N ASP A 248 1.69 -5.60 -24.72
CA ASP A 248 1.76 -4.44 -23.81
C ASP A 248 0.48 -3.56 -23.88
N ASP A 249 -0.33 -3.71 -24.93
CA ASP A 249 -1.53 -2.92 -25.21
C ASP A 249 -2.79 -3.36 -24.43
N LEU A 250 -2.73 -4.45 -23.65
CA LEU A 250 -3.90 -4.99 -22.92
C LEU A 250 -4.43 -4.07 -21.80
N VAL A 251 -3.64 -3.10 -21.34
CA VAL A 251 -4.10 -2.03 -20.42
C VAL A 251 -4.71 -0.86 -21.19
N GLY A 252 -4.30 -0.65 -22.45
CA GLY A 252 -4.71 0.50 -23.27
C GLY A 252 -6.15 0.43 -23.81
N THR A 253 -6.76 -0.76 -23.87
CA THR A 253 -8.14 -0.92 -24.35
C THR A 253 -9.20 -0.59 -23.29
N ALA A 254 -8.88 -0.64 -21.99
CA ALA A 254 -9.79 -0.19 -20.93
C ALA A 254 -9.82 1.34 -20.80
N GLU A 255 -8.79 2.04 -21.29
CA GLU A 255 -8.69 3.50 -21.21
C GLU A 255 -9.39 4.24 -22.34
N LYS A 256 -9.74 3.56 -23.44
CA LYS A 256 -10.34 4.20 -24.64
C LYS A 256 -11.82 4.56 -24.51
N ASP A 257 -12.53 4.06 -23.49
CA ASP A 257 -13.91 4.43 -23.19
C ASP A 257 -14.03 5.47 -22.05
N ILE A 258 -12.92 6.11 -21.65
CA ILE A 258 -12.83 7.01 -20.47
C ILE A 258 -13.30 8.45 -20.74
N HIS A 259 -13.84 8.77 -21.93
CA HIS A 259 -14.40 10.09 -22.23
C HIS A 259 -15.92 10.08 -22.45
N GLY A 260 -16.65 9.56 -21.46
CA GLY A 260 -18.01 10.01 -21.17
C GLY A 260 -17.96 11.27 -20.33
N GLY A 261 -17.94 12.43 -20.98
CA GLY A 261 -18.03 13.73 -20.31
C GLY A 261 -19.42 13.93 -19.72
N GLU A 262 -19.59 13.60 -18.44
CA GLU A 262 -20.68 14.17 -17.65
C GLU A 262 -20.19 15.50 -17.07
N THR A 263 -20.77 16.58 -17.58
CA THR A 263 -20.67 17.92 -17.04
C THR A 263 -21.04 17.89 -15.57
N ALA A 264 -20.13 18.40 -14.73
CA ALA A 264 -20.44 18.75 -13.35
C ALA A 264 -21.76 19.56 -13.30
N PRO A 265 -22.62 19.35 -12.29
CA PRO A 265 -23.78 20.20 -12.09
C PRO A 265 -23.32 21.66 -12.07
N LYS A 266 -24.03 22.53 -12.80
CA LYS A 266 -23.84 23.98 -12.68
C LYS A 266 -24.00 24.35 -11.21
N GLU A 267 -22.99 25.02 -10.66
CA GLU A 267 -23.09 25.71 -9.38
C GLU A 267 -24.31 26.63 -9.43
N ASP A 268 -25.23 26.38 -8.50
CA ASP A 268 -26.33 27.29 -8.21
C ASP A 268 -25.74 28.56 -7.59
N ASP A 269 -26.15 29.71 -8.10
CA ASP A 269 -25.67 30.97 -7.58
C ASP A 269 -26.32 31.26 -6.21
N GLY A 270 -25.49 31.73 -5.28
CA GLY A 270 -25.95 32.77 -4.36
C GLY A 270 -26.93 32.40 -3.24
N THR A 271 -26.60 31.41 -2.41
CA THR A 271 -26.92 31.53 -0.98
C THR A 271 -25.63 31.57 -0.18
N LEU A 272 -25.18 32.78 0.17
CA LEU A 272 -24.13 32.96 1.17
C LEU A 272 -24.65 32.32 2.46
N THR A 273 -24.11 31.15 2.80
CA THR A 273 -24.42 30.47 4.06
C THR A 273 -23.95 31.39 5.19
N GLU A 274 -24.83 31.69 6.15
CA GLU A 274 -24.43 32.48 7.31
C GLU A 274 -23.27 31.78 8.03
N VAL A 275 -22.15 32.47 8.13
CA VAL A 275 -20.98 31.99 8.88
C VAL A 275 -21.37 31.97 10.35
N LEU A 276 -21.23 30.80 11.00
CA LEU A 276 -21.53 30.67 12.43
C LEU A 276 -20.72 31.69 13.25
N PRO A 277 -21.32 32.37 14.23
CA PRO A 277 -20.60 33.31 15.09
C PRO A 277 -19.34 32.67 15.69
N GLY A 278 -18.17 33.24 15.41
CA GLY A 278 -16.86 32.74 15.86
C GLY A 278 -16.11 31.85 14.87
N PHE A 279 -16.72 31.47 13.74
CA PHE A 279 -16.00 30.82 12.64
C PHE A 279 -15.19 31.85 11.84
N PRO A 280 -13.93 31.57 11.46
CA PRO A 280 -13.09 32.55 10.78
C PRO A 280 -13.64 32.92 9.40
N GLU A 281 -13.87 34.21 9.15
CA GLU A 281 -14.28 34.72 7.84
C GLU A 281 -13.16 34.63 6.79
N LYS A 282 -11.90 34.60 7.24
CA LYS A 282 -10.71 34.54 6.39
C LYS A 282 -9.61 33.71 7.05
N VAL A 283 -8.96 32.88 6.24
CA VAL A 283 -7.73 32.16 6.61
C VAL A 283 -6.61 32.64 5.70
N GLU A 284 -5.50 33.09 6.29
CA GLU A 284 -4.31 33.55 5.59
C GLU A 284 -3.08 32.82 6.11
N GLY A 285 -2.12 32.58 5.22
CA GLY A 285 -0.88 31.93 5.56
C GLY A 285 0.02 31.75 4.34
N GLU A 286 1.32 31.59 4.58
CA GLU A 286 2.29 31.26 3.53
C GLU A 286 2.06 29.81 3.07
N ILE A 287 2.14 29.55 1.76
CA ILE A 287 1.92 28.22 1.21
C ILE A 287 3.15 27.34 1.48
N ALA A 288 2.93 26.20 2.12
CA ALA A 288 3.84 25.06 2.14
C ALA A 288 3.38 24.06 1.06
N PHE A 289 3.95 24.16 -0.14
CA PHE A 289 3.58 23.33 -1.29
C PHE A 289 4.34 22.00 -1.29
N CYS A 290 3.60 20.91 -1.11
CA CYS A 290 4.02 19.52 -1.19
C CYS A 290 3.64 18.95 -2.57
N ASP A 291 4.56 19.05 -3.55
CA ASP A 291 4.29 18.68 -4.94
C ASP A 291 4.36 17.17 -5.20
N ALA A 292 3.35 16.46 -4.67
CA ALA A 292 3.13 15.05 -4.94
C ALA A 292 1.63 14.73 -4.99
N ASP A 293 1.30 13.80 -5.87
CA ASP A 293 0.00 13.14 -5.89
C ASP A 293 0.06 11.89 -5.01
N ASN A 294 -1.08 11.45 -4.49
CA ASN A 294 -1.21 10.25 -3.67
C ASN A 294 -0.34 10.27 -2.39
N ILE A 295 -0.15 11.45 -1.78
CA ILE A 295 0.39 11.52 -0.42
C ILE A 295 -0.60 10.80 0.50
N ASN A 296 -0.24 9.58 0.90
CA ASN A 296 -1.08 8.74 1.73
C ASN A 296 -0.92 9.10 3.22
N THR A 297 -1.79 8.54 4.06
CA THR A 297 -1.73 8.80 5.50
C THR A 297 -0.46 8.30 6.19
N ASP A 298 0.33 7.37 5.61
CA ASP A 298 1.66 7.04 6.15
C ASP A 298 2.67 8.14 5.84
N GLY A 299 2.52 8.82 4.71
CA GLY A 299 3.26 10.04 4.38
C GLY A 299 2.99 11.15 5.38
N ILE A 300 1.72 11.32 5.79
CA ILE A 300 1.26 12.37 6.73
C ILE A 300 1.58 12.03 8.19
N TYR A 301 1.24 10.82 8.64
CA TYR A 301 1.48 10.36 10.01
C TYR A 301 1.95 8.90 9.98
N PRO A 302 3.25 8.63 10.24
CA PRO A 302 3.84 7.31 10.08
C PRO A 302 3.14 6.20 10.88
N GLY A 303 2.99 5.01 10.27
CA GLY A 303 2.42 3.78 10.87
C GLY A 303 2.94 3.47 12.27
N LYS A 304 4.26 3.62 12.46
CA LYS A 304 4.97 3.36 13.72
C LYS A 304 4.41 4.11 14.93
N TYR A 305 3.72 5.23 14.75
CA TYR A 305 3.14 6.04 15.84
C TYR A 305 1.64 5.81 16.06
N THR A 306 0.99 4.93 15.29
CA THR A 306 -0.48 4.82 15.28
C THR A 306 -1.05 4.31 16.61
N TYR A 307 -0.36 3.39 17.26
CA TYR A 307 -0.84 2.70 18.48
C TYR A 307 -0.04 3.13 19.72
N GLN A 308 0.51 4.34 19.70
CA GLN A 308 1.19 4.97 20.84
C GLN A 308 0.19 5.90 21.52
N ASP A 309 -0.59 5.37 22.46
CA ASP A 309 -1.72 6.06 23.10
C ASP A 309 -1.30 7.28 23.93
N ASP A 310 -0.02 7.38 24.31
CA ASP A 310 0.58 8.47 25.09
C ASP A 310 1.28 9.53 24.23
N THR A 311 1.10 9.51 22.90
CA THR A 311 1.72 10.49 22.00
C THR A 311 1.22 11.91 22.28
N THR A 312 2.13 12.80 22.69
CA THR A 312 1.78 14.21 22.94
C THR A 312 1.50 14.99 21.66
N VAL A 313 0.80 16.13 21.78
CA VAL A 313 0.54 17.03 20.64
C VAL A 313 1.84 17.53 20.01
N GLU A 314 2.84 17.84 20.82
CA GLU A 314 4.17 18.26 20.34
C GLU A 314 4.83 17.14 19.54
N LYS A 315 4.72 15.90 20.00
CA LYS A 315 5.26 14.76 19.28
C LYS A 315 4.51 14.53 17.96
N MET A 316 3.19 14.62 17.95
CA MET A 316 2.39 14.56 16.71
C MET A 316 2.82 15.62 15.70
N ALA A 317 3.04 16.86 16.17
CA ALA A 317 3.50 17.96 15.32
C ALA A 317 4.91 17.72 14.75
N GLN A 318 5.81 17.08 15.52
CA GLN A 318 7.17 16.77 15.09
C GLN A 318 7.24 15.70 13.99
N VAL A 319 6.34 14.71 14.04
CA VAL A 319 6.32 13.57 13.10
C VAL A 319 5.38 13.79 11.91
N CYS A 320 4.68 14.92 11.89
CA CYS A 320 3.81 15.30 10.79
C CYS A 320 4.61 15.40 9.50
N MET A 321 4.19 14.65 8.48
CA MET A 321 4.79 14.55 7.14
C MET A 321 6.22 13.94 7.10
N GLU A 322 6.72 13.34 8.18
CA GLU A 322 8.10 12.82 8.29
C GLU A 322 8.46 11.79 7.20
N ASN A 323 7.53 10.90 6.87
CA ASN A 323 7.74 9.89 5.82
C ASN A 323 7.66 10.48 4.40
N TYR A 324 6.97 11.62 4.23
CA TYR A 324 6.91 12.33 2.96
C TYR A 324 8.20 13.13 2.75
N ASP A 325 8.53 14.01 3.69
CA ASP A 325 9.68 14.91 3.63
C ASP A 325 10.21 15.14 5.05
N THR A 326 11.42 14.65 5.33
CA THR A 326 12.06 14.76 6.65
C THR A 326 12.32 16.21 7.06
N ASP A 327 12.43 17.12 6.08
CA ASP A 327 12.63 18.54 6.34
C ASP A 327 11.30 19.29 6.54
N PHE A 328 10.15 18.65 6.32
CA PHE A 328 8.83 19.28 6.41
C PHE A 328 8.64 20.02 7.74
N THR A 329 9.02 19.39 8.86
CA THR A 329 8.87 19.99 10.19
C THR A 329 9.66 21.30 10.34
N SER A 330 10.79 21.44 9.65
CA SER A 330 11.60 22.66 9.65
C SER A 330 11.08 23.72 8.66
N ILE A 331 10.51 23.27 7.54
CA ILE A 331 10.00 24.12 6.45
C ILE A 331 8.62 24.70 6.79
N ALA A 332 7.70 23.87 7.25
CA ALA A 332 6.34 24.27 7.59
C ALA A 332 6.30 24.95 8.96
N LYS A 333 5.83 26.20 8.99
CA LYS A 333 5.65 27.00 10.20
C LYS A 333 4.19 27.05 10.62
N GLU A 334 3.95 27.40 11.88
CA GLU A 334 2.62 27.73 12.40
C GLU A 334 1.92 28.75 11.47
N GLY A 335 0.65 28.48 11.17
CA GLY A 335 -0.16 29.32 10.28
C GLY A 335 0.07 29.11 8.79
N ASN A 336 1.02 28.25 8.35
CA ASN A 336 1.20 27.97 6.92
C ASN A 336 0.00 27.19 6.35
N ILE A 337 -0.32 27.44 5.09
CA ILE A 337 -1.35 26.70 4.35
C ILE A 337 -0.66 25.53 3.66
N LEU A 338 -1.06 24.30 4.01
CA LEU A 338 -0.53 23.11 3.35
C LEU A 338 -1.20 22.96 1.98
N VAL A 339 -0.43 22.98 0.90
CA VAL A 339 -0.96 22.74 -0.44
C VAL A 339 -0.35 21.46 -1.01
N SER A 340 -1.18 20.55 -1.54
CA SER A 340 -0.71 19.29 -2.13
C SER A 340 -1.40 18.97 -3.46
N GLY A 341 -0.95 17.89 -4.10
CA GLY A 341 -1.50 17.40 -5.36
C GLY A 341 -2.85 16.71 -5.23
N PHE A 342 -3.10 15.73 -6.07
CA PHE A 342 -4.35 14.97 -6.13
C PHE A 342 -4.32 13.78 -5.17
N ASN A 343 -5.50 13.40 -4.66
CA ASN A 343 -5.71 12.25 -3.80
C ASN A 343 -4.90 12.31 -2.48
N PHE A 344 -4.84 13.49 -1.85
CA PHE A 344 -4.15 13.72 -0.57
C PHE A 344 -4.88 13.02 0.59
N GLY A 345 -4.13 12.37 1.47
CA GLY A 345 -4.68 11.61 2.60
C GLY A 345 -5.27 10.25 2.21
N CYS A 346 -4.85 9.66 1.09
CA CYS A 346 -5.31 8.33 0.70
C CYS A 346 -4.73 7.21 1.61
N GLY A 347 -5.26 6.00 1.51
CA GLY A 347 -4.71 4.83 2.21
C GLY A 347 -5.36 4.55 3.56
N SER A 348 -4.59 4.61 4.66
CA SER A 348 -5.05 4.16 5.99
C SER A 348 -6.12 5.09 6.56
N SER A 349 -7.06 4.56 7.32
CA SER A 349 -8.19 5.28 7.91
C SER A 349 -7.86 6.11 9.15
N ARG A 350 -6.57 6.16 9.54
CA ARG A 350 -6.09 6.84 10.75
C ARG A 350 -6.54 8.30 10.79
N GLU A 351 -7.23 8.66 11.86
CA GLU A 351 -7.62 10.04 12.12
C GLU A 351 -6.41 10.92 12.49
N GLN A 352 -5.35 10.30 13.01
CA GLN A 352 -4.11 10.98 13.40
C GLN A 352 -3.45 11.74 12.25
N ALA A 353 -3.71 11.36 11.00
CA ALA A 353 -3.25 12.14 9.85
C ALA A 353 -3.87 13.56 9.84
N ALA A 354 -5.12 13.73 10.24
CA ALA A 354 -5.74 15.04 10.36
C ALA A 354 -5.27 15.76 11.64
N THR A 355 -5.23 15.07 12.78
CA THR A 355 -4.82 15.68 14.05
C THR A 355 -3.34 16.08 14.07
N ALA A 356 -2.45 15.38 13.35
CA ALA A 356 -1.04 15.76 13.22
C ALA A 356 -0.87 17.09 12.47
N ILE A 357 -1.69 17.34 11.44
CA ILE A 357 -1.70 18.62 10.70
C ILE A 357 -2.21 19.75 11.61
N LEU A 358 -3.26 19.48 12.41
CA LEU A 358 -3.75 20.42 13.42
C LEU A 358 -2.70 20.68 14.51
N ALA A 359 -2.00 19.65 14.98
CA ALA A 359 -0.91 19.77 15.95
C ALA A 359 0.25 20.60 15.40
N LYS A 360 0.50 20.51 14.09
CA LYS A 360 1.45 21.39 13.36
C LYS A 360 0.94 22.82 13.19
N LYS A 361 -0.29 23.11 13.66
CA LYS A 361 -0.97 24.41 13.58
C LYS A 361 -1.09 24.92 12.15
N THR A 362 -1.38 24.02 11.23
CA THR A 362 -1.72 24.33 9.84
C THR A 362 -3.24 24.55 9.78
N PRO A 363 -3.72 25.81 9.59
CA PRO A 363 -5.14 26.11 9.69
C PRO A 363 -5.95 25.61 8.49
N LEU A 364 -5.31 25.35 7.36
CA LEU A 364 -5.97 24.99 6.10
C LEU A 364 -5.10 24.05 5.27
N VAL A 365 -5.73 23.01 4.74
CA VAL A 365 -5.16 22.14 3.71
C VAL A 365 -5.87 22.39 2.38
N VAL A 366 -5.11 22.59 1.32
CA VAL A 366 -5.62 22.71 -0.05
C VAL A 366 -5.04 21.58 -0.89
N ALA A 367 -5.88 20.89 -1.65
CA ALA A 367 -5.43 19.80 -2.51
C ALA A 367 -6.13 19.85 -3.87
N GLY A 368 -5.62 19.11 -4.85
CA GLY A 368 -6.33 18.86 -6.10
C GLY A 368 -7.53 17.94 -5.88
N SER A 369 -7.41 16.99 -4.95
CA SER A 369 -8.51 16.20 -4.40
C SER A 369 -8.09 15.50 -3.11
N PHE A 370 -9.04 15.08 -2.28
CA PHE A 370 -8.79 14.35 -1.04
C PHE A 370 -9.20 12.88 -1.11
N GLY A 371 -8.54 12.04 -0.31
CA GLY A 371 -9.02 10.69 -0.03
C GLY A 371 -10.29 10.72 0.83
N ASN A 372 -11.29 9.91 0.48
CA ASN A 372 -12.61 9.90 1.13
C ASN A 372 -12.57 9.82 2.66
N ILE A 373 -11.73 8.93 3.21
CA ILE A 373 -11.64 8.75 4.67
C ILE A 373 -10.95 9.93 5.33
N PHE A 374 -9.86 10.45 4.73
CA PHE A 374 -9.18 11.63 5.25
C PHE A 374 -10.08 12.86 5.23
N SER A 375 -10.88 13.06 4.18
CA SER A 375 -11.87 14.15 4.12
C SER A 375 -12.85 14.08 5.29
N ARG A 376 -13.40 12.89 5.59
CA ARG A 376 -14.28 12.67 6.76
C ARG A 376 -13.57 12.89 8.08
N ASN A 377 -12.35 12.39 8.22
CA ASN A 377 -11.54 12.61 9.43
C ASN A 377 -11.23 14.09 9.65
N SER A 378 -10.99 14.84 8.57
CA SER A 378 -10.74 16.28 8.62
C SER A 378 -11.95 17.02 9.14
N ILE A 379 -13.15 16.71 8.63
CA ILE A 379 -14.42 17.27 9.13
C ILE A 379 -14.61 16.95 10.61
N ASN A 380 -14.46 15.69 11.00
CA ASN A 380 -14.64 15.25 12.40
C ASN A 380 -13.68 15.92 13.38
N ASN A 381 -12.48 16.30 12.92
CA ASN A 381 -11.46 16.94 13.74
C ASN A 381 -11.40 18.47 13.55
N ALA A 382 -12.32 19.06 12.78
CA ALA A 382 -12.32 20.48 12.42
C ALA A 382 -11.04 20.96 11.68
N LEU A 383 -10.37 20.07 10.94
CA LEU A 383 -9.35 20.46 9.96
C LEU A 383 -10.03 20.92 8.67
N MET A 384 -9.82 22.18 8.30
CA MET A 384 -10.36 22.72 7.05
C MET A 384 -9.59 22.17 5.85
N GLY A 385 -10.32 21.57 4.91
CA GLY A 385 -9.82 21.07 3.63
C GLY A 385 -10.58 21.72 2.46
N VAL A 386 -9.87 22.21 1.45
CA VAL A 386 -10.49 22.80 0.24
C VAL A 386 -9.87 22.20 -1.01
N GLU A 387 -10.70 21.75 -1.94
CA GLU A 387 -10.24 21.25 -3.23
C GLU A 387 -10.12 22.40 -4.23
N VAL A 388 -8.89 22.68 -4.69
CA VAL A 388 -8.61 23.75 -5.67
C VAL A 388 -7.67 23.23 -6.76
N PRO A 389 -8.15 22.37 -7.69
CA PRO A 389 -7.32 21.80 -8.76
C PRO A 389 -6.56 22.87 -9.57
N ARG A 390 -7.17 24.03 -9.81
CA ARG A 390 -6.55 25.13 -10.58
C ARG A 390 -5.33 25.71 -9.87
N LEU A 391 -5.35 25.81 -8.54
CA LEU A 391 -4.20 26.28 -7.76
C LEU A 391 -3.03 25.31 -7.88
N VAL A 392 -3.28 24.00 -7.76
CA VAL A 392 -2.25 22.96 -7.89
C VAL A 392 -1.58 23.02 -9.26
N HIS A 393 -2.35 23.09 -10.34
CA HIS A 393 -1.79 23.23 -11.69
C HIS A 393 -0.96 24.51 -11.85
N THR A 394 -1.43 25.62 -11.27
CA THR A 394 -0.71 26.90 -11.31
C THR A 394 0.61 26.83 -10.57
N LEU A 395 0.63 26.29 -9.34
CA LEU A 395 1.85 26.09 -8.55
C LEU A 395 2.84 25.16 -9.27
N ARG A 396 2.37 24.04 -9.83
CA ARG A 396 3.21 23.15 -10.64
C ARG A 396 3.84 23.88 -11.82
N LYS A 397 3.05 24.66 -12.57
CA LYS A 397 3.56 25.48 -13.68
C LYS A 397 4.61 26.48 -13.21
N THR A 398 4.34 27.23 -12.16
CA THR A 398 5.23 28.26 -11.60
C THR A 398 6.56 27.67 -11.11
N PHE A 399 6.51 26.49 -10.49
CA PHE A 399 7.67 25.90 -9.82
C PHE A 399 8.35 24.76 -10.60
N SER A 400 7.90 24.44 -11.81
CA SER A 400 8.40 23.35 -12.68
C SER A 400 9.87 23.49 -13.13
N GLY A 401 10.57 24.60 -12.80
CA GLY A 401 11.94 24.87 -13.27
C GLY A 401 12.90 25.50 -12.25
N VAL A 402 12.62 25.46 -10.95
CA VAL A 402 13.51 26.05 -9.91
C VAL A 402 14.34 24.94 -9.24
N PRO A 403 15.68 24.89 -9.45
CA PRO A 403 16.57 23.98 -8.73
C PRO A 403 16.63 24.31 -7.23
N ALA A 404 16.95 23.33 -6.39
CA ALA A 404 17.17 23.54 -4.96
C ALA A 404 18.39 24.45 -4.74
N GLU A 405 18.23 25.53 -3.97
CA GLU A 405 19.38 26.20 -3.33
C GLU A 405 19.94 25.26 -2.26
N VAL A 406 21.06 24.62 -2.57
CA VAL A 406 21.84 23.82 -1.62
C VAL A 406 23.06 24.64 -1.21
N SER A 407 23.22 24.90 0.09
CA SER A 407 24.48 25.37 0.64
C SER A 407 25.49 24.21 0.65
N GLN A 408 26.12 23.93 -0.49
CA GLN A 408 27.19 22.93 -0.57
C GLN A 408 28.42 23.41 0.20
N LYS A 409 28.79 22.68 1.25
CA LYS A 409 30.20 22.61 1.68
C LYS A 409 30.90 21.59 0.78
N ASP A 410 31.86 22.05 0.01
CA ASP A 410 32.67 21.24 -0.90
C ASP A 410 33.36 20.07 -0.20
N VAL A 411 33.06 18.85 -0.64
CA VAL A 411 33.91 17.67 -0.41
C VAL A 411 34.65 17.39 -1.73
N LYS A 412 35.97 17.55 -1.74
CA LYS A 412 36.83 17.21 -2.89
C LYS A 412 37.16 15.72 -2.86
N GLU A 413 36.75 14.99 -3.89
CA GLU A 413 37.32 13.66 -4.19
C GLU A 413 38.67 13.76 -4.91
N PRO A 414 39.59 12.81 -4.68
CA PRO A 414 40.95 12.85 -5.20
C PRO A 414 41.03 12.48 -6.69
N LYS A 415 41.87 13.24 -7.42
CA LYS A 415 42.11 13.14 -8.86
C LYS A 415 43.03 11.97 -9.19
N GLY A 416 42.50 10.90 -9.77
CA GLY A 416 43.34 9.91 -10.43
C GLY A 416 42.60 8.63 -10.82
N ASN A 417 41.88 8.66 -11.95
CA ASN A 417 41.62 7.47 -12.79
C ASN A 417 40.90 7.84 -14.10
N CYS A 418 41.53 8.67 -14.93
CA CYS A 418 40.90 9.16 -16.16
C CYS A 418 41.71 8.87 -17.43
N GLU A 419 42.43 7.76 -17.56
CA GLU A 419 43.08 7.42 -18.85
C GLU A 419 43.08 5.90 -19.12
N SER A 420 41.99 5.42 -19.75
CA SER A 420 42.00 4.17 -20.53
C SER A 420 41.17 4.38 -21.79
N ILE A 421 41.74 3.99 -22.94
CA ILE A 421 41.34 4.43 -24.29
C ILE A 421 40.45 3.41 -25.03
N ASP A 422 40.03 2.32 -24.37
CA ASP A 422 39.25 1.21 -24.97
C ASP A 422 37.93 0.92 -24.21
N SER A 423 37.12 1.95 -23.94
CA SER A 423 35.78 1.76 -23.32
C SER A 423 34.66 2.19 -24.27
N PRO A 424 33.61 1.36 -24.48
CA PRO A 424 32.41 1.78 -25.21
C PRO A 424 31.78 3.00 -24.53
N PRO A 425 31.03 3.86 -25.27
CA PRO A 425 30.39 5.02 -24.67
C PRO A 425 29.56 4.57 -23.46
N PRO A 426 29.66 5.24 -22.31
CA PRO A 426 28.82 4.92 -21.17
C PRO A 426 27.36 4.97 -21.62
N ALA A 427 26.57 3.98 -21.23
CA ALA A 427 25.12 4.12 -21.21
C ALA A 427 24.79 5.49 -20.61
N PRO A 428 23.75 6.21 -21.09
CA PRO A 428 23.40 7.52 -20.56
C PRO A 428 23.45 7.43 -19.05
N GLN A 429 24.39 8.17 -18.45
CA GLN A 429 24.48 8.24 -17.00
C GLN A 429 23.07 8.64 -16.56
N ASN A 430 22.43 7.78 -15.78
CA ASN A 430 21.31 8.21 -14.98
C ASN A 430 21.85 9.42 -14.23
N THR A 431 21.47 10.61 -14.68
CA THR A 431 21.66 11.83 -13.91
C THR A 431 21.19 11.45 -12.51
N PRO A 432 22.02 11.58 -11.46
CA PRO A 432 21.51 11.43 -10.10
C PRO A 432 20.25 12.29 -10.09
N SER A 433 19.10 11.68 -9.81
CA SER A 433 17.84 12.40 -9.81
C SER A 433 18.09 13.65 -8.99
N GLN A 434 18.11 14.83 -9.61
CA GLN A 434 18.26 16.08 -8.87
C GLN A 434 17.26 15.98 -7.74
N GLU A 435 17.73 16.02 -6.48
CA GLU A 435 16.86 15.84 -5.32
C GLU A 435 15.71 16.82 -5.46
N LYS A 436 14.54 16.29 -5.86
CA LYS A 436 13.36 17.11 -6.07
C LYS A 436 12.96 17.58 -4.69
N LYS A 437 13.10 18.88 -4.43
CA LYS A 437 12.60 19.49 -3.20
C LYS A 437 11.12 19.15 -3.04
N LEU A 438 10.81 18.30 -2.06
CA LEU A 438 9.50 17.71 -1.85
C LEU A 438 8.53 18.72 -1.25
N THR A 439 8.99 19.54 -0.31
CA THR A 439 8.23 20.66 0.27
C THR A 439 8.90 21.99 -0.03
N ARG A 440 8.14 22.97 -0.52
CA ARG A 440 8.63 24.33 -0.74
C ARG A 440 7.68 25.37 -0.17
N ARG A 441 8.25 26.40 0.44
CA ARG A 441 7.53 27.63 0.75
C ARG A 441 7.48 28.51 -0.49
N THR A 442 6.37 29.19 -0.71
CA THR A 442 6.21 30.05 -1.89
C THR A 442 6.86 31.42 -1.75
N GLY A 443 7.31 31.79 -0.54
CA GLY A 443 7.49 33.20 -0.19
C GLY A 443 6.15 33.93 -0.26
#